data_AF-A0A6L9ZVX9-F1
#
_entry.id   AF-A0A6L9ZVX9-F1
#
_cell.length_a   1.000
_cell.length_b   1.000
_cell.length_c   1.000
_cell.angle_alpha   90.00
_cell.angle_beta   90.00
_cell.angle_gamma   90.00
#
_symmetry.space_group_name_H-M   'P 1'
#
loop_
_entity.id
_entity.type
_entity.pdbx_description
1 polymer ?
#
loop_
_entity_poly.entity_id
_entity_poly.type
_entity_poly.pdbx_seq_one_letter_code
_entity_poly.pdbx_strand_id
1 'polypeptide(L)'
;MVKYTLKIANENQPNLNPVEHSLDLGYELENNPERLFNSEFRKQLRSTLQTKTSCSINDYHLKTIVETWMEDIYRGYRLTSLSLNLLPLEFDKIHQLQDPGDFSIPDLFPPDLSQICPKNGAFPPLIFN
;
A
#
# COMPACT_ATOMS: atom_id res chain seq x y z
N MET A 1 2.12 -11.40 35.37
CA MET A 1 2.26 -10.88 33.99
C MET A 1 0.88 -10.54 33.48
N VAL A 2 0.72 -9.40 32.82
CA VAL A 2 -0.56 -8.91 32.29
C VAL A 2 -0.45 -8.80 30.77
N LYS A 3 -1.46 -9.29 30.06
CA LYS A 3 -1.50 -9.29 28.60
C LYS A 3 -2.03 -7.96 28.07
N TYR A 4 -1.25 -7.32 27.22
CA TYR A 4 -1.59 -6.09 26.49
C TYR A 4 -1.71 -6.41 25.00
N THR A 5 -2.82 -6.04 24.38
CA THR A 5 -3.11 -6.35 22.98
C THR A 5 -3.27 -5.09 22.16
N LEU A 6 -2.52 -5.00 21.07
CA LEU A 6 -2.66 -4.02 20.01
C LEU A 6 -3.49 -4.64 18.88
N LYS A 7 -4.54 -3.93 18.48
CA LYS A 7 -5.40 -4.26 17.34
C LYS A 7 -5.28 -3.17 16.28
N ILE A 8 -4.96 -3.55 15.06
CA ILE A 8 -4.81 -2.63 13.92
C ILE A 8 -5.82 -2.99 12.85
N ALA A 9 -6.68 -2.04 12.49
CA ALA A 9 -7.54 -2.09 11.32
C ALA A 9 -6.95 -1.28 10.17
N ASN A 10 -7.07 -1.77 8.93
CA ASN A 10 -6.66 -1.02 7.74
C ASN A 10 -7.87 -0.30 7.13
N GLU A 11 -7.86 1.02 7.11
CA GLU A 11 -8.93 1.85 6.54
C GLU A 11 -9.03 1.72 5.02
N ASN A 12 -7.91 1.47 4.33
CA ASN A 12 -7.90 1.22 2.89
C ASN A 12 -8.51 -0.14 2.51
N GLN A 13 -8.64 -1.04 3.47
CA GLN A 13 -9.14 -2.40 3.27
C GLN A 13 -10.13 -2.78 4.38
N PRO A 14 -11.32 -2.15 4.43
CA PRO A 14 -12.28 -2.31 5.53
C PRO A 14 -12.85 -3.74 5.64
N ASN A 15 -12.73 -4.54 4.58
CA ASN A 15 -13.20 -5.93 4.54
C ASN A 15 -12.18 -6.93 5.12
N LEU A 16 -10.95 -6.50 5.40
CA LEU A 16 -9.93 -7.35 6.01
C LEU A 16 -10.06 -7.34 7.54
N ASN A 17 -9.92 -8.52 8.13
CA ASN A 17 -9.97 -8.66 9.58
C ASN A 17 -8.83 -7.86 10.22
N PRO A 18 -9.09 -7.11 11.31
CA PRO A 18 -8.05 -6.42 12.04
C PRO A 18 -6.98 -7.39 12.53
N VAL A 19 -5.73 -6.95 12.48
CA VAL A 19 -4.58 -7.72 12.93
C VAL A 19 -4.34 -7.45 14.41
N GLU A 20 -4.08 -8.51 15.16
CA GLU A 20 -3.76 -8.42 16.59
C GLU A 20 -2.31 -8.80 16.88
N HIS A 21 -1.70 -8.09 17.82
CA HIS A 21 -0.40 -8.39 18.38
C HIS A 21 -0.44 -8.16 19.89
N SER A 22 -0.02 -9.16 20.66
CA SER A 22 -0.07 -9.09 22.13
C SER A 22 1.32 -9.24 22.74
N LEU A 23 1.49 -8.63 23.90
CA LEU A 23 2.67 -8.73 24.75
C LEU A 23 2.25 -9.05 26.17
N ASP A 24 3.03 -9.89 26.84
CA ASP A 24 2.89 -10.14 28.27
C ASP A 24 3.89 -9.25 29.03
N LEU A 25 3.37 -8.26 29.75
CA LEU A 25 4.19 -7.30 30.48
C LEU A 25 4.29 -7.65 31.96
N GLY A 26 5.48 -7.45 32.51
CA GLY A 26 5.72 -7.44 33.96
C GLY A 26 5.54 -6.03 34.53
N TYR A 27 5.41 -5.93 35.85
CA TYR A 27 5.11 -4.69 36.57
C TYR A 27 6.12 -3.56 36.29
N GLU A 28 7.41 -3.90 36.13
CA GLU A 28 8.48 -2.95 35.80
C GLU A 28 8.28 -2.26 34.44
N LEU A 29 7.83 -3.02 33.43
CA LEU A 29 7.62 -2.52 32.07
C LEU A 29 6.28 -1.81 31.91
N GLU A 30 5.29 -2.20 32.69
CA GLU A 30 3.98 -1.53 32.75
C GLU A 30 4.12 -0.10 33.27
N ASN A 31 4.94 0.10 34.32
CA ASN A 31 5.20 1.43 34.86
C ASN A 31 6.22 2.25 34.03
N ASN A 32 7.01 1.59 33.16
CA ASN A 32 8.04 2.23 32.34
C ASN A 32 8.03 1.68 30.91
N PRO A 33 6.95 1.88 30.13
CA PRO A 33 6.82 1.26 28.82
C PRO A 33 7.86 1.78 27.81
N GLU A 34 8.43 2.97 28.02
CA GLU A 34 9.54 3.49 27.21
C GLU A 34 10.75 2.55 27.12
N ARG A 35 11.02 1.78 28.20
CA ARG A 35 12.13 0.81 28.23
C ARG A 35 11.90 -0.36 27.27
N LEU A 36 10.64 -0.70 27.00
CA LEU A 36 10.25 -1.74 26.06
C LEU A 36 10.41 -1.27 24.61
N PHE A 37 9.94 -0.05 24.30
CA PHE A 37 9.91 0.47 22.93
C PHE A 37 11.26 1.05 22.46
N ASN A 38 12.34 0.30 22.66
CA ASN A 38 13.67 0.63 22.15
C ASN A 38 13.77 0.43 20.62
N SER A 39 14.89 0.84 20.01
CA SER A 39 15.07 0.79 18.55
C SER A 39 14.97 -0.62 17.95
N GLU A 40 15.42 -1.63 18.68
CA GLU A 40 15.37 -3.02 18.22
C GLU A 40 13.93 -3.53 18.24
N PHE A 41 13.22 -3.29 19.35
CA PHE A 41 11.82 -3.66 19.50
C PHE A 41 10.94 -2.97 18.43
N ARG A 42 11.17 -1.69 18.15
CA ARG A 42 10.46 -0.95 17.08
C ARG A 42 10.65 -1.59 15.71
N LYS A 43 11.87 -2.05 15.38
CA LYS A 43 12.15 -2.75 14.11
C LYS A 43 11.45 -4.11 14.05
N GLN A 44 11.50 -4.87 15.13
CA GLN A 44 10.81 -6.16 15.23
C GLN A 44 9.28 -5.99 15.14
N LEU A 45 8.73 -4.99 15.82
CA LEU A 45 7.31 -4.64 15.78
C LEU A 45 6.89 -4.27 14.36
N ARG A 46 7.65 -3.38 13.68
CA ARG A 46 7.43 -3.05 12.27
C ARG A 46 7.38 -4.32 11.42
N SER A 47 8.42 -5.16 11.46
CA SER A 47 8.48 -6.36 10.63
C SER A 47 7.30 -7.30 10.92
N THR A 48 6.96 -7.51 12.19
CA THR A 48 5.86 -8.39 12.60
C THR A 48 4.52 -7.87 12.08
N LEU A 49 4.27 -6.58 12.24
CA LEU A 49 3.02 -5.97 11.78
C LEU A 49 2.94 -5.95 10.26
N GLN A 50 4.04 -5.68 9.54
CA GLN A 50 4.08 -5.75 8.08
C GLN A 50 3.81 -7.18 7.57
N THR A 51 4.40 -8.20 8.21
CA THR A 51 4.14 -9.61 7.86
C THR A 51 2.69 -10.01 8.10
N LYS A 52 2.07 -9.54 9.19
CA LYS A 52 0.68 -9.89 9.51
C LYS A 52 -0.35 -9.12 8.68
N THR A 53 -0.08 -7.85 8.37
CA THR A 53 -1.01 -6.99 7.61
C THR A 53 -0.79 -7.09 6.10
N SER A 54 0.35 -7.64 5.66
CA SER A 54 0.81 -7.56 4.26
C SER A 54 0.83 -6.13 3.71
N CYS A 55 0.95 -5.14 4.60
CA CYS A 55 0.94 -3.72 4.27
C CYS A 55 2.24 -3.04 4.70
N SER A 56 2.60 -1.93 4.04
CA SER A 56 3.74 -1.12 4.39
C SER A 56 3.47 -0.27 5.63
N ILE A 57 4.42 -0.30 6.57
CA ILE A 57 4.39 0.49 7.81
C ILE A 57 5.60 1.42 7.77
N ASN A 58 5.39 2.64 7.27
CA ASN A 58 6.39 3.69 7.23
C ASN A 58 6.73 4.22 8.64
N ASP A 59 7.69 5.15 8.74
CA ASP A 59 8.16 5.68 10.02
C ASP A 59 7.07 6.46 10.76
N TYR A 60 6.20 7.15 10.01
CA TYR A 60 5.07 7.88 10.56
C TYR A 60 4.07 6.92 11.25
N HIS A 61 3.61 5.88 10.56
CA HIS A 61 2.69 4.89 11.11
C HIS A 61 3.30 4.15 12.30
N LEU A 62 4.57 3.75 12.21
CA LEU A 62 5.26 3.08 13.31
C LEU A 62 5.33 3.98 14.55
N LYS A 63 5.66 5.27 14.36
CA LYS A 63 5.70 6.25 15.45
C LYS A 63 4.32 6.37 16.12
N THR A 64 3.25 6.56 15.34
CA THR A 64 1.89 6.64 15.87
C THR A 64 1.50 5.39 16.65
N ILE A 65 1.78 4.20 16.11
CA ILE A 65 1.49 2.92 16.79
C ILE A 65 2.20 2.85 18.14
N VAL A 66 3.50 3.16 18.16
CA VAL A 66 4.31 3.09 19.37
C VAL A 66 3.86 4.11 20.40
N GLU A 67 3.63 5.36 20.00
CA GLU A 67 3.22 6.43 20.92
C GLU A 67 1.86 6.13 21.54
N THR A 68 0.85 5.76 20.74
CA THR A 68 -0.48 5.44 21.26
C THR A 68 -0.47 4.19 22.12
N TRP A 69 0.22 3.12 21.69
CA TRP A 69 0.25 1.88 22.48
C TRP A 69 1.00 2.06 23.80
N MET A 70 2.08 2.84 23.79
CA MET A 70 2.83 3.19 24.98
C MET A 70 2.00 4.03 25.96
N GLU A 71 1.27 5.04 25.46
CA GLU A 71 0.36 5.84 26.28
C GLU A 71 -0.75 4.99 26.88
N ASP A 72 -1.33 4.07 26.09
CA ASP A 72 -2.38 3.18 26.55
C ASP A 72 -1.89 2.23 27.64
N ILE A 73 -0.70 1.65 27.48
CA ILE A 73 -0.06 0.83 28.51
C ILE A 73 0.17 1.66 29.78
N TYR A 74 0.67 2.89 29.65
CA TYR A 74 0.88 3.78 30.78
C TYR A 74 -0.41 4.10 31.54
N ARG A 75 -1.54 4.20 30.82
CA ARG A 75 -2.88 4.40 31.39
C ARG A 75 -3.53 3.10 31.91
N GLY A 76 -2.90 1.95 31.69
CA GLY A 76 -3.42 0.63 32.08
C GLY A 76 -4.46 0.04 31.14
N TYR A 77 -4.60 0.56 29.91
CA TYR A 77 -5.48 0.01 28.90
C TYR A 77 -4.88 -1.26 28.30
N ARG A 78 -5.56 -2.40 28.51
CA ARG A 78 -5.10 -3.72 28.03
C ARG A 78 -5.37 -3.97 26.56
N LEU A 79 -6.21 -3.16 25.93
CA LEU A 79 -6.55 -3.24 24.53
C LEU A 79 -6.41 -1.86 23.89
N THR A 80 -5.47 -1.74 22.97
CA THR A 80 -5.27 -0.57 22.12
C THR A 80 -5.83 -0.89 20.74
N SER A 81 -6.76 -0.08 20.25
CA SER A 81 -7.34 -0.23 18.91
C SER A 81 -6.98 0.97 18.05
N LEU A 82 -6.33 0.72 16.91
CA LEU A 82 -5.93 1.74 15.95
C LEU A 82 -6.50 1.43 14.56
N SER A 83 -6.95 2.48 13.88
CA SER A 83 -7.29 2.45 12.46
C SER A 83 -6.24 3.25 11.70
N LEU A 84 -5.62 2.64 10.70
CA LEU A 84 -4.53 3.24 9.94
C LEU A 84 -4.78 3.09 8.44
N ASN A 85 -4.36 4.10 7.67
CA ASN A 85 -4.36 4.05 6.21
C ASN A 85 -3.08 3.37 5.72
N LEU A 86 -3.05 2.04 5.72
CA LEU A 86 -1.89 1.26 5.30
C LEU A 86 -1.99 0.92 3.81
N LEU A 87 -0.90 1.12 3.08
CA LEU A 87 -0.80 0.72 1.67
C LEU A 87 -0.30 -0.73 1.58
N PRO A 88 -0.74 -1.54 0.60
CA PRO A 88 -0.20 -2.89 0.43
C PRO A 88 1.31 -2.86 0.18
N LEU A 89 2.03 -3.85 0.71
CA LEU A 89 3.51 -3.91 0.66
C LEU A 89 4.05 -3.94 -0.78
N GLU A 90 3.23 -4.39 -1.73
CA GLU A 90 3.53 -4.46 -3.16
C GLU A 90 3.73 -3.05 -3.76
N PHE A 91 3.04 -2.04 -3.22
CA PHE A 91 3.14 -0.67 -3.72
C PHE A 91 4.51 -0.03 -3.43
N ASP A 92 5.21 -0.45 -2.36
CA ASP A 92 6.56 0.02 -2.07
C ASP A 92 7.58 -0.40 -3.16
N LYS A 93 7.29 -1.46 -3.91
CA LYS A 93 8.16 -2.00 -4.97
C LYS A 93 7.79 -1.52 -6.36
N ILE A 94 6.74 -0.74 -6.54
CA ILE A 94 6.32 -0.26 -7.87
C ILE A 94 7.42 0.59 -8.52
N HIS A 95 8.17 1.36 -7.74
CA HIS A 95 9.31 2.14 -8.27
C HIS A 95 10.45 1.26 -8.81
N GLN A 96 10.45 -0.04 -8.51
CA GLN A 96 11.45 -1.01 -8.98
C GLN A 96 10.95 -1.82 -10.19
N LEU A 97 9.70 -1.63 -10.62
CA LEU A 97 9.21 -2.20 -11.87
C LEU A 97 9.93 -1.50 -13.02
N GLN A 98 10.97 -2.13 -13.55
CA GLN A 98 11.51 -1.79 -14.86
C GLN A 98 10.55 -2.36 -15.90
N ASP A 99 9.82 -1.49 -16.59
CA ASP A 99 9.11 -1.85 -17.81
C ASP A 99 10.17 -1.98 -18.93
N PRO A 100 10.46 -3.19 -19.43
CA PRO A 100 11.38 -3.37 -20.55
C PRO A 100 10.71 -3.02 -21.89
N GLY A 101 9.54 -2.38 -21.86
CA GLY A 101 8.77 -1.96 -23.01
C GLY A 101 9.68 -1.53 -24.15
N ASP A 102 9.45 -2.13 -25.31
CA ASP A 102 10.14 -1.73 -26.52
C ASP A 102 9.62 -0.34 -26.92
N PHE A 103 10.29 0.70 -26.42
CA PHE A 103 10.03 2.10 -26.75
C PHE A 103 10.57 2.46 -28.15
N SER A 104 11.04 1.49 -28.93
CA SER A 104 11.37 1.75 -30.33
C SER A 104 10.10 2.17 -31.07
N ILE A 105 10.20 3.31 -31.77
CA ILE A 105 9.17 3.70 -32.72
C ILE A 105 9.26 2.67 -33.86
N PRO A 106 8.19 1.90 -34.14
CA PRO A 106 8.22 0.97 -35.26
C PRO A 106 8.43 1.75 -36.55
N ASP A 107 9.14 1.14 -37.50
CA ASP A 107 9.36 1.76 -38.81
C ASP A 107 8.02 2.20 -39.42
N LEU A 108 7.92 3.50 -39.69
CA LEU A 108 6.75 4.11 -40.30
C LEU A 108 6.76 3.81 -41.80
N PHE A 109 6.06 2.76 -42.22
CA PHE A 109 5.83 2.50 -43.62
C PHE A 109 4.60 3.27 -44.12
N PRO A 110 4.70 4.02 -45.24
CA PRO A 110 3.52 4.59 -45.85
C PRO A 110 2.55 3.46 -46.25
N PRO A 111 1.23 3.61 -46.03
CA PRO A 111 0.27 2.63 -46.52
C PRO A 111 0.37 2.50 -48.04
N ASP A 112 0.31 1.28 -48.55
CA ASP A 112 0.26 1.04 -49.99
C ASP A 112 -1.09 1.52 -50.53
N LEU A 113 -1.08 2.66 -51.22
CA LEU A 113 -2.27 3.24 -51.83
C LEU A 113 -2.51 2.77 -53.28
N SER A 114 -1.72 1.82 -53.80
CA SER A 114 -1.83 1.34 -55.19
C SER A 114 -3.19 0.73 -55.52
N GLN A 115 -3.90 0.21 -54.51
CA GLN A 115 -5.20 -0.44 -54.65
C GLN A 115 -6.40 0.49 -54.44
N ILE A 116 -6.20 1.76 -54.05
CA ILE A 116 -7.29 2.66 -53.64
C ILE A 116 -7.72 3.66 -54.72
N CYS A 117 -7.26 3.48 -55.96
CA CYS A 117 -7.72 4.28 -57.07
C CYS A 117 -9.19 3.93 -57.42
N PRO A 118 -10.11 4.91 -57.47
CA PRO A 118 -11.46 4.67 -57.96
C PRO A 118 -11.40 4.22 -59.42
N LYS A 119 -11.88 3.00 -59.70
CA LYS A 119 -11.85 2.43 -61.06
C LYS A 119 -12.81 3.13 -62.03
N ASN A 120 -13.79 3.87 -61.52
CA ASN A 120 -14.74 4.67 -62.30
C ASN A 120 -15.23 5.86 -61.46
N GLY A 121 -15.31 7.03 -62.08
CA GLY A 121 -16.14 8.14 -61.63
C GLY A 121 -17.34 8.26 -62.56
N ALA A 122 -18.56 8.11 -62.05
CA ALA A 122 -19.76 8.42 -62.81
C ALA A 122 -20.07 9.91 -62.62
N PHE A 123 -19.73 10.74 -63.61
CA PHE A 123 -20.29 12.09 -63.65
C PHE A 123 -21.79 11.96 -63.99
N PRO A 124 -22.69 12.55 -63.20
CA PRO A 124 -24.09 12.61 -63.58
C PRO A 124 -24.23 13.39 -64.90
N PRO A 125 -25.14 12.99 -65.81
CA PRO A 125 -25.35 13.72 -67.06
C PRO A 125 -25.77 15.17 -66.76
N LEU A 126 -25.07 16.12 -67.37
CA LEU A 126 -25.41 17.54 -67.25
C LEU A 126 -26.61 17.84 -68.15
N ILE A 127 -27.74 18.19 -67.53
CA ILE A 127 -28.94 18.64 -68.24
C ILE A 127 -28.83 20.15 -68.39
N PHE A 128 -28.66 20.62 -69.63
CA PHE A 128 -28.77 22.04 -69.97
C PHE A 128 -30.18 22.27 -70.52
N ASN A 129 -31.01 22.99 -69.77
CA ASN A 129 -32.32 23.49 -70.21
C ASN A 129 -32.16 24.82 -70.93
#